data_AF-A0A816ZYQ9-F1
#
_entry.id   AF-A0A816ZYQ9-F1
#
_cell.length_a   1.000
_cell.length_b   1.000
_cell.length_c   1.000
_cell.angle_alpha   90.00
_cell.angle_beta   90.00
_cell.angle_gamma   90.00
#
_symmetry.space_group_name_H-M   'P 1'
#
loop_
_entity.id
_entity.type
_entity.pdbx_description
1 polymer ?
#
loop_
_entity_poly.entity_id
_entity_poly.type
_entity_poly.pdbx_seq_one_letter_code
_entity_poly.pdbx_strand_id
1 'polypeptide(L)'
;MVDLRSLRDSAAHTHDLRRDAERVHDICQLSRREFELKHKAALSQHEAESMHLVSVLQILALASKNAGEFDKRRKQAEQRMLDDRRKFSTRKTPVIDGHIDTLSNNSLSMTVSFWNNDKLLKPEEWSISMSTIKKEFCSQICNHYQIDQSSNKFEVIKVVQENDNNNRDIFVVHTLVHPPHAETVTKELMTNDTRSYCLVQKLESTLKHAVRLITLGHFGMEVMNPKWNRIYGHVLGEPGSTFWSGPIDRGGKPYFCPKGWKRYSLKVADNEAEFDRLWGTWHIVYHGTKGEFVGAILQSGLKVSTSGCYLKRPSVYVSPSIEYCAHPRYSRIWQKPGSGKYHQLVFQCRVNPRVVSNKNVHPETLLRDKTVLIDPNFTNKELEWVIPSANREDEYITDDIVCYGLTIRSSDEHPDKLSSSHWWSVSHCWP
;
A
#
# COMPACT_ATOMS: atom_id res chain seq x y z
N MET A 1 9.90 -54.30 68.47
CA MET A 1 10.29 -52.88 68.43
C MET A 1 10.13 -52.41 67.00
N VAL A 2 9.26 -51.42 66.76
CA VAL A 2 9.18 -50.77 65.44
C VAL A 2 10.45 -49.97 65.25
N ASP A 3 11.15 -50.19 64.14
CA ASP A 3 12.38 -49.48 63.81
C ASP A 3 12.07 -48.01 63.50
N LEU A 4 12.30 -47.15 64.49
CA LEU A 4 12.08 -45.70 64.39
C LEU A 4 12.96 -45.03 63.33
N ARG A 5 14.01 -45.70 62.81
CA ARG A 5 14.81 -45.18 61.70
C ARG A 5 14.05 -45.22 60.38
N SER A 6 13.32 -46.31 60.10
CA SER A 6 12.55 -46.44 58.86
C SER A 6 11.43 -45.39 58.74
N LEU A 7 10.80 -45.02 59.86
CA LEU A 7 9.79 -43.96 59.90
C LEU A 7 10.38 -42.55 59.66
N ARG A 8 11.61 -42.28 60.10
CA ARG A 8 12.31 -41.01 59.81
C ARG A 8 12.71 -40.92 58.34
N ASP A 9 13.21 -42.00 57.77
CA ASP A 9 13.62 -42.03 56.35
C ASP A 9 12.40 -41.88 55.42
N SER A 10 11.26 -42.46 55.79
CA SER A 10 9.99 -42.26 55.05
C SER A 10 9.48 -40.82 55.13
N ALA A 11 9.62 -40.16 56.29
CA ALA A 11 9.20 -38.76 56.44
C ALA A 11 10.09 -37.79 55.65
N ALA A 12 11.41 -38.03 55.63
CA ALA A 12 12.36 -37.26 54.83
C ALA A 12 12.08 -37.41 53.32
N HIS A 13 11.83 -38.64 52.86
CA HIS A 13 11.49 -38.90 51.46
C HIS A 13 10.19 -38.21 51.03
N THR A 14 9.17 -38.19 51.90
CA THR A 14 7.90 -37.52 51.62
C THR A 14 8.06 -36.00 51.54
N HIS A 15 8.94 -35.42 52.35
CA HIS A 15 9.25 -33.99 52.32
C HIS A 15 9.96 -33.58 51.03
N ASP A 16 10.91 -34.39 50.54
CA ASP A 16 11.61 -34.13 49.28
C ASP A 16 10.67 -34.24 48.07
N LEU A 17 9.79 -35.24 48.02
CA LEU A 17 8.77 -35.35 46.97
C LEU A 17 7.82 -34.15 46.91
N ARG A 18 7.44 -33.59 48.08
CA ARG A 18 6.62 -32.38 48.13
C ARG A 18 7.38 -31.16 47.58
N ARG A 19 8.67 -31.02 47.93
CA ARG A 19 9.51 -29.92 47.46
C ARG A 19 9.74 -29.98 45.95
N ASP A 20 9.91 -31.19 45.41
CA ASP A 20 10.04 -31.40 43.97
C ASP A 20 8.71 -31.14 43.23
N ALA A 21 7.57 -31.52 43.82
CA ALA A 21 6.25 -31.19 43.27
C ALA A 21 6.01 -29.66 43.24
N GLU A 22 6.40 -28.94 44.29
CA GLU A 22 6.33 -27.47 44.35
C GLU A 22 7.23 -26.83 43.29
N ARG A 23 8.46 -27.33 43.09
CA ARG A 23 9.36 -26.86 42.02
C ARG A 23 8.79 -27.10 40.62
N VAL A 24 8.21 -28.27 40.37
CA VAL A 24 7.57 -28.57 39.08
C VAL A 24 6.38 -27.63 38.85
N HIS A 25 5.57 -27.36 39.89
CA HIS A 25 4.48 -26.41 39.82
C HIS A 25 4.97 -25.00 39.43
N ASP A 26 6.02 -24.51 40.08
CA ASP A 26 6.60 -23.19 39.79
C ASP A 26 7.14 -23.09 38.35
N ILE A 27 7.82 -24.13 37.86
CA ILE A 27 8.30 -24.20 36.48
C ILE A 27 7.13 -24.16 35.48
N CYS A 28 6.03 -24.87 35.78
CA CYS A 28 4.82 -24.83 34.96
C CYS A 28 4.17 -23.45 34.95
N GLN A 29 4.10 -22.76 36.10
CA GLN A 29 3.55 -21.40 36.19
C GLN A 29 4.40 -20.38 35.43
N LEU A 30 5.74 -20.48 35.53
CA LEU A 30 6.65 -19.62 34.78
C LEU A 30 6.51 -19.85 33.27
N SER A 31 6.46 -21.11 32.83
CA SER A 31 6.28 -21.47 31.42
C SER A 31 4.94 -20.97 30.86
N ARG A 32 3.86 -21.07 31.65
CA ARG A 32 2.54 -20.53 31.29
C ARG A 32 2.56 -19.02 31.16
N ARG A 33 3.19 -18.31 32.10
CA ARG A 33 3.32 -16.85 32.06
C ARG A 33 4.14 -16.38 30.86
N GLU A 34 5.22 -17.09 30.53
CA GLU A 34 6.02 -16.81 29.33
C GLU A 34 5.21 -17.03 28.04
N PHE A 35 4.43 -18.12 27.98
CA PHE A 35 3.51 -18.38 26.86
C PHE A 35 2.45 -17.29 26.72
N GLU A 36 1.80 -16.88 27.81
CA GLU A 36 0.78 -15.81 27.81
C GLU A 36 1.37 -14.46 27.36
N LEU A 37 2.59 -14.13 27.77
CA LEU A 37 3.30 -12.92 27.32
C LEU A 37 3.63 -12.99 25.83
N LYS A 38 4.15 -14.11 25.34
CA LYS A 38 4.43 -14.32 23.90
C LYS A 38 3.14 -14.25 23.08
N HIS A 39 2.04 -14.83 23.56
CA HIS A 39 0.75 -14.79 22.89
C HIS A 39 0.16 -13.37 22.83
N LYS A 40 0.18 -12.62 23.94
CA LYS A 40 -0.24 -11.21 23.97
C LYS A 40 0.61 -10.33 23.04
N ALA A 41 1.92 -10.55 23.00
CA ALA A 41 2.80 -9.83 22.08
C ALA A 41 2.46 -10.14 20.61
N ALA A 42 2.20 -11.41 20.27
CA ALA A 42 1.79 -11.81 18.93
C ALA A 42 0.43 -11.22 18.53
N LEU A 43 -0.55 -11.19 19.43
CA LEU A 43 -1.87 -10.55 19.20
C LEU A 43 -1.73 -9.04 18.99
N SER A 44 -0.96 -8.35 19.82
CA SER A 44 -0.71 -6.92 19.68
C SER A 44 0.03 -6.60 18.38
N GLN A 45 0.98 -7.44 17.97
CA GLN A 45 1.65 -7.33 16.67
C GLN A 45 0.66 -7.51 15.51
N HIS A 46 -0.24 -8.51 15.59
CA HIS A 46 -1.26 -8.76 14.57
C HIS A 46 -2.29 -7.61 14.47
N GLU A 47 -2.72 -7.04 15.59
CA GLU A 47 -3.59 -5.86 15.63
C GLU A 47 -2.91 -4.62 15.04
N ALA A 48 -1.64 -4.38 15.40
CA ALA A 48 -0.84 -3.29 14.83
C ALA A 48 -0.65 -3.47 13.33
N GLU A 49 -0.36 -4.69 12.86
CA GLU A 49 -0.25 -5.02 11.43
C GLU A 49 -1.57 -4.78 10.70
N SER A 50 -2.70 -5.16 11.29
CA SER A 50 -4.04 -4.96 10.73
C SER A 50 -4.40 -3.46 10.60
N MET A 51 -4.16 -2.66 11.65
CA MET A 51 -4.41 -1.21 11.61
C MET A 51 -3.51 -0.46 10.60
N HIS A 52 -2.31 -0.98 10.38
CA HIS A 52 -1.36 -0.43 9.41
C HIS A 52 -1.70 -0.82 7.98
N LEU A 53 -2.20 -2.04 7.76
CA LEU A 53 -2.77 -2.47 6.48
C LEU A 53 -3.93 -1.56 6.05
N VAL A 54 -4.81 -1.16 6.98
CA VAL A 54 -5.86 -0.17 6.71
C VAL A 54 -5.26 1.15 6.19
N SER A 55 -4.12 1.60 6.71
CA SER A 55 -3.44 2.79 6.17
C SER A 55 -2.94 2.59 4.74
N VAL A 56 -2.35 1.43 4.42
CA VAL A 56 -1.92 1.09 3.06
C VAL A 56 -3.12 1.02 2.11
N LEU A 57 -4.21 0.40 2.54
CA LEU A 57 -5.45 0.27 1.80
C LEU A 57 -6.10 1.65 1.57
N GLN A 58 -6.04 2.55 2.55
CA GLN A 58 -6.48 3.94 2.38
C GLN A 58 -5.61 4.70 1.37
N ILE A 59 -4.29 4.48 1.35
CA ILE A 59 -3.40 5.05 0.31
C ILE A 59 -3.78 4.51 -1.07
N LEU A 60 -4.01 3.20 -1.21
CA LEU A 60 -4.43 2.57 -2.47
C LEU A 60 -5.81 3.07 -2.92
N ALA A 61 -6.76 3.25 -1.99
CA ALA A 61 -8.06 3.82 -2.27
C ALA A 61 -7.98 5.30 -2.68
N LEU A 62 -7.08 6.09 -2.08
CA LEU A 62 -6.78 7.46 -2.50
C LEU A 62 -6.13 7.49 -3.89
N ALA A 63 -5.24 6.54 -4.21
CA ALA A 63 -4.63 6.41 -5.52
C ALA A 63 -5.66 6.06 -6.61
N SER A 64 -6.62 5.19 -6.31
CA SER A 64 -7.73 4.84 -7.21
C SER A 64 -8.57 6.06 -7.60
N LYS A 65 -8.81 7.02 -6.69
CA LYS A 65 -9.51 8.28 -6.97
C LYS A 65 -8.85 9.08 -8.10
N ASN A 66 -7.53 9.14 -8.11
CA ASN A 66 -6.78 9.96 -9.05
C ASN A 66 -6.45 9.18 -10.34
N ALA A 67 -6.43 7.85 -10.29
CA ALA A 67 -6.36 7.00 -11.47
C ALA A 67 -7.57 7.21 -12.40
N GLY A 68 -8.77 7.41 -11.87
CA GLY A 68 -9.97 7.74 -12.67
C GLY A 68 -9.85 9.11 -13.37
N GLU A 69 -9.31 10.12 -12.70
CA GLU A 69 -9.07 11.44 -13.31
C GLU A 69 -7.93 11.40 -14.35
N PHE A 70 -6.92 10.58 -14.09
CA PHE A 70 -5.81 10.33 -15.01
C PHE A 70 -6.27 9.56 -16.26
N ASP A 71 -7.07 8.50 -16.09
CA ASP A 71 -7.67 7.74 -17.18
C ASP A 71 -8.64 8.62 -17.99
N LYS A 72 -9.39 9.53 -17.33
CA LYS A 72 -10.19 10.55 -18.03
C LYS A 72 -9.31 11.49 -18.87
N ARG A 73 -8.17 11.96 -18.36
CA ARG A 73 -7.22 12.81 -19.11
C ARG A 73 -6.52 12.04 -20.24
N ARG A 74 -6.20 10.76 -20.02
CA ARG A 74 -5.64 9.83 -21.02
C ARG A 74 -6.65 9.58 -22.13
N LYS A 75 -7.88 9.19 -21.80
CA LYS A 75 -8.99 9.02 -22.75
C LYS A 75 -9.31 10.31 -23.50
N GLN A 76 -9.22 11.47 -22.86
CA GLN A 76 -9.35 12.77 -23.55
C GLN A 76 -8.19 13.02 -24.52
N ALA A 77 -6.96 12.63 -24.18
CA ALA A 77 -5.81 12.73 -25.07
C ALA A 77 -5.90 11.72 -26.24
N GLU A 78 -6.25 10.47 -25.97
CA GLU A 78 -6.52 9.43 -26.96
C GLU A 78 -7.68 9.85 -27.89
N GLN A 79 -8.76 10.40 -27.34
CA GLN A 79 -9.89 10.93 -28.11
C GLN A 79 -9.48 12.12 -28.97
N ARG A 80 -8.63 13.04 -28.49
CA ARG A 80 -8.07 14.13 -29.31
C ARG A 80 -7.22 13.58 -30.47
N MET A 81 -6.39 12.57 -30.22
CA MET A 81 -5.61 11.89 -31.25
C MET A 81 -6.49 11.13 -32.26
N LEU A 82 -7.56 10.50 -31.78
CA LEU A 82 -8.56 9.83 -32.61
C LEU A 82 -9.41 10.82 -33.41
N ASP A 83 -9.74 11.99 -32.86
CA ASP A 83 -10.48 13.05 -33.53
C ASP A 83 -9.61 13.72 -34.61
N ASP A 84 -8.32 13.90 -34.34
CA ASP A 84 -7.35 14.33 -35.35
C ASP A 84 -7.15 13.29 -36.45
N ARG A 85 -7.25 11.98 -36.13
CA ARG A 85 -7.29 10.90 -37.14
C ARG A 85 -8.63 10.83 -37.89
N ARG A 86 -9.76 11.11 -37.23
CA ARG A 86 -11.12 11.10 -37.83
C ARG A 86 -11.40 12.27 -38.74
N LYS A 87 -10.64 13.37 -38.64
CA LYS A 87 -10.61 14.43 -39.68
C LYS A 87 -10.23 13.88 -41.07
N PHE A 88 -9.73 12.64 -41.18
CA PHE A 88 -9.36 11.99 -42.44
C PHE A 88 -10.25 10.81 -42.89
N SER A 89 -11.36 10.49 -42.21
CA SER A 89 -12.18 9.36 -42.64
C SER A 89 -13.65 9.55 -42.29
N THR A 90 -14.51 9.49 -43.31
CA THR A 90 -15.96 9.68 -43.15
C THR A 90 -16.71 8.36 -42.99
N ARG A 91 -17.78 8.48 -42.20
CA ARG A 91 -18.95 7.60 -41.97
C ARG A 91 -18.90 6.65 -40.77
N LYS A 92 -19.95 6.80 -39.96
CA LYS A 92 -20.25 6.11 -38.68
C LYS A 92 -21.40 5.12 -38.86
N THR A 93 -21.39 4.09 -38.02
CA THR A 93 -22.57 3.33 -37.55
C THR A 93 -22.35 3.07 -36.03
N PRO A 94 -23.37 3.12 -35.16
CA PRO A 94 -23.18 2.99 -33.71
C PRO A 94 -23.13 1.53 -33.24
N VAL A 95 -22.25 1.24 -32.28
CA VAL A 95 -22.12 -0.05 -31.57
C VAL A 95 -22.28 0.21 -30.06
N ILE A 96 -22.87 -0.75 -29.35
CA ILE A 96 -23.02 -0.80 -27.90
C ILE A 96 -21.71 -1.32 -27.29
N ASP A 97 -21.03 -0.54 -26.44
CA ASP A 97 -19.78 -0.95 -25.78
C ASP A 97 -19.99 -1.34 -24.31
N GLY A 98 -19.78 -2.62 -24.02
CA GLY A 98 -19.33 -3.08 -22.70
C GLY A 98 -17.83 -3.33 -22.78
N HIS A 99 -17.03 -2.63 -21.97
CA HIS A 99 -15.57 -2.81 -21.94
C HIS A 99 -15.18 -3.73 -20.79
N ILE A 100 -14.64 -4.90 -21.14
CA ILE A 100 -13.93 -5.79 -20.23
C ILE A 100 -12.44 -5.55 -20.46
N ASP A 101 -11.75 -5.01 -19.46
CA ASP A 101 -10.29 -5.07 -19.43
C ASP A 101 -9.90 -6.31 -18.60
N THR A 102 -9.70 -7.44 -19.27
CA THR A 102 -8.95 -8.56 -18.69
C THR A 102 -7.48 -8.20 -18.68
N LEU A 103 -7.03 -7.52 -17.63
CA LEU A 103 -5.61 -7.41 -17.30
C LEU A 103 -5.23 -8.65 -16.48
N SER A 104 -4.23 -9.39 -16.96
CA SER A 104 -3.55 -10.55 -16.35
C SER A 104 -4.07 -11.02 -14.97
N ASN A 105 -4.71 -12.19 -14.94
CA ASN A 105 -5.11 -13.12 -13.86
C ASN A 105 -5.14 -12.76 -12.35
N ASN A 106 -4.50 -11.74 -11.78
CA ASN A 106 -4.25 -11.69 -10.32
C ASN A 106 -4.53 -10.32 -9.65
N SER A 107 -5.48 -9.53 -10.16
CA SER A 107 -6.10 -8.44 -9.39
C SER A 107 -7.43 -8.01 -9.99
N LEU A 108 -8.53 -8.21 -9.26
CA LEU A 108 -9.85 -7.64 -9.61
C LEU A 108 -10.02 -6.31 -8.87
N SER A 109 -9.82 -5.20 -9.60
CA SER A 109 -10.38 -3.89 -9.25
C SER A 109 -11.41 -3.56 -10.31
N MET A 110 -12.65 -3.35 -9.90
CA MET A 110 -13.75 -3.45 -10.84
C MET A 110 -14.81 -2.40 -10.59
N THR A 111 -15.28 -1.86 -11.71
CA THR A 111 -16.22 -0.74 -11.78
C THR A 111 -17.54 -1.27 -12.34
N VAL A 112 -18.55 -1.51 -11.48
CA VAL A 112 -19.89 -1.91 -11.93
C VAL A 112 -20.76 -0.66 -12.05
N SER A 113 -21.29 -0.37 -13.23
CA SER A 113 -22.14 0.80 -13.50
C SER A 113 -23.61 0.41 -13.69
N PHE A 114 -24.53 0.92 -12.87
CA PHE A 114 -25.97 0.72 -13.06
C PHE A 114 -26.66 1.97 -13.62
N TRP A 115 -27.72 1.77 -14.41
CA TRP A 115 -28.57 2.82 -14.96
C TRP A 115 -29.99 2.66 -14.44
N ASN A 116 -30.53 3.71 -13.84
CA ASN A 116 -31.96 3.79 -13.50
C ASN A 116 -32.55 5.07 -14.11
N ASN A 117 -33.65 4.91 -14.84
CA ASN A 117 -34.43 5.99 -15.42
C ASN A 117 -35.66 6.12 -14.53
N ASP A 118 -35.67 7.02 -13.55
CA ASP A 118 -36.86 7.81 -13.20
C ASP A 118 -36.65 8.79 -12.02
N LYS A 119 -37.32 9.96 -12.18
CA LYS A 119 -37.65 11.06 -11.25
C LYS A 119 -36.54 11.70 -10.37
N LEU A 120 -36.35 13.01 -10.62
CA LEU A 120 -35.66 13.96 -9.74
C LEU A 120 -36.49 14.22 -8.46
N LEU A 121 -35.89 14.02 -7.28
CA LEU A 121 -36.39 14.51 -5.99
C LEU A 121 -35.80 15.90 -5.68
N LYS A 122 -36.51 16.71 -4.89
CA LYS A 122 -36.14 18.11 -4.61
C LYS A 122 -35.00 18.23 -3.57
N PRO A 123 -34.17 19.29 -3.61
CA PRO A 123 -33.02 19.51 -2.71
C PRO A 123 -33.30 19.58 -1.20
N GLU A 124 -34.56 19.77 -0.81
CA GLU A 124 -34.95 20.12 0.57
C GLU A 124 -35.11 18.88 1.50
N GLU A 125 -35.02 17.65 0.96
CA GLU A 125 -35.18 16.39 1.71
C GLU A 125 -33.85 15.70 2.11
N TRP A 126 -32.73 16.43 2.03
CA TRP A 126 -31.38 15.85 2.01
C TRP A 126 -30.75 15.81 3.42
N SER A 127 -31.17 14.86 4.25
CA SER A 127 -30.66 14.75 5.64
C SER A 127 -29.90 13.46 5.96
N ILE A 128 -29.61 12.61 4.96
CA ILE A 128 -28.88 11.36 5.22
C ILE A 128 -27.39 11.66 5.31
N SER A 129 -26.83 11.52 6.51
CA SER A 129 -25.40 11.69 6.73
C SER A 129 -24.58 10.59 6.04
N MET A 130 -23.36 10.91 5.59
CA MET A 130 -22.44 9.93 4.98
C MET A 130 -22.20 8.70 5.88
N SER A 131 -22.23 8.86 7.21
CA SER A 131 -22.11 7.75 8.15
C SER A 131 -23.34 6.83 8.13
N THR A 132 -24.54 7.38 7.94
CA THR A 132 -25.77 6.59 7.73
C THR A 132 -25.68 5.76 6.45
N ILE A 133 -25.23 6.37 5.33
CA ILE A 133 -25.03 5.67 4.05
C ILE A 133 -24.05 4.51 4.23
N LYS A 134 -22.89 4.76 4.86
CA LYS A 134 -21.90 3.73 5.15
C LYS A 134 -22.47 2.59 5.99
N LYS A 135 -23.15 2.91 7.09
CA LYS A 135 -23.70 1.91 8.02
C LYS A 135 -24.74 1.03 7.34
N GLU A 136 -25.65 1.65 6.60
CA GLU A 136 -26.74 0.92 5.95
C GLU A 136 -26.23 0.08 4.78
N PHE A 137 -25.33 0.64 3.96
CA PHE A 137 -24.68 -0.10 2.88
C PHE A 137 -23.90 -1.31 3.41
N CYS A 138 -23.07 -1.12 4.45
CA CYS A 138 -22.39 -2.23 5.12
C CYS A 138 -23.37 -3.29 5.62
N SER A 139 -24.44 -2.89 6.30
CA SER A 139 -25.40 -3.82 6.87
C SER A 139 -26.06 -4.70 5.81
N GLN A 140 -26.51 -4.09 4.70
CA GLN A 140 -27.19 -4.82 3.63
C GLN A 140 -26.25 -5.80 2.92
N ILE A 141 -25.02 -5.39 2.59
CA ILE A 141 -24.03 -6.28 1.96
C ILE A 141 -23.67 -7.43 2.91
N CYS A 142 -23.37 -7.12 4.17
CA CYS A 142 -23.02 -8.12 5.16
C CYS A 142 -24.15 -9.14 5.35
N ASN A 143 -25.40 -8.69 5.45
CA ASN A 143 -26.55 -9.59 5.59
C ASN A 143 -26.75 -10.45 4.33
N HIS A 144 -26.58 -9.89 3.13
CA HIS A 144 -26.75 -10.61 1.88
C HIS A 144 -25.74 -11.74 1.71
N TYR A 145 -24.47 -11.45 1.98
CA TYR A 145 -23.37 -12.41 1.80
C TYR A 145 -23.00 -13.16 3.07
N GLN A 146 -23.82 -13.05 4.12
CA GLN A 146 -23.59 -13.65 5.44
C GLN A 146 -22.20 -13.32 6.01
N ILE A 147 -21.74 -12.09 5.77
CA ILE A 147 -20.51 -11.55 6.34
C ILE A 147 -20.85 -11.04 7.73
N ASP A 148 -20.13 -11.51 8.75
CA ASP A 148 -20.28 -11.00 10.11
C ASP A 148 -19.92 -9.50 10.15
N GLN A 149 -20.90 -8.65 10.48
CA GLN A 149 -20.72 -7.19 10.56
C GLN A 149 -19.65 -6.77 11.58
N SER A 150 -19.38 -7.60 12.59
CA SER A 150 -18.36 -7.34 13.60
C SER A 150 -16.94 -7.70 13.16
N SER A 151 -16.80 -8.46 12.06
CA SER A 151 -15.55 -9.15 11.73
C SER A 151 -14.51 -8.33 10.97
N ASN A 152 -14.71 -7.03 10.75
CA ASN A 152 -13.89 -6.18 9.86
C ASN A 152 -13.68 -6.77 8.45
N LYS A 153 -14.45 -7.79 8.04
CA LYS A 153 -14.31 -8.46 6.74
C LYS A 153 -14.95 -7.70 5.59
N PHE A 154 -15.73 -6.66 5.91
CA PHE A 154 -16.34 -5.76 4.94
C PHE A 154 -16.30 -4.32 5.46
N GLU A 155 -15.79 -3.39 4.66
CA GLU A 155 -15.71 -1.98 5.04
C GLU A 155 -16.07 -1.06 3.87
N VAL A 156 -16.96 -0.10 4.07
CA VAL A 156 -17.11 1.03 3.15
C VAL A 156 -16.01 2.06 3.44
N ILE A 157 -14.94 1.98 2.66
CA ILE A 157 -13.78 2.87 2.78
C ILE A 157 -14.24 4.32 2.54
N LYS A 158 -15.01 4.54 1.46
CA LYS A 158 -15.32 5.90 1.01
C LYS A 158 -16.63 5.92 0.22
N VAL A 159 -17.36 7.01 0.39
CA VAL A 159 -18.50 7.37 -0.46
C VAL A 159 -18.14 8.70 -1.11
N VAL A 160 -18.26 8.80 -2.44
CA VAL A 160 -18.03 10.03 -3.20
C VAL A 160 -19.33 10.40 -3.87
N GLN A 161 -19.75 11.64 -3.71
CA GLN A 161 -20.79 12.23 -4.53
C GLN A 161 -20.14 12.83 -5.77
N GLU A 162 -20.60 12.43 -6.95
CA GLU A 162 -20.19 12.99 -8.23
C GLU A 162 -21.44 13.43 -9.02
N ASN A 163 -21.26 14.21 -10.07
CA ASN A 163 -22.35 14.55 -11.00
C ASN A 163 -22.19 13.75 -12.27
N ASP A 164 -23.26 13.11 -12.74
CA ASP A 164 -23.27 12.49 -14.06
C ASP A 164 -23.35 13.53 -15.20
N ASN A 165 -23.31 13.07 -16.45
CA ASN A 165 -23.40 13.96 -17.63
C ASN A 165 -24.73 14.72 -17.72
N ASN A 166 -25.74 14.32 -16.96
CA ASN A 166 -27.04 14.96 -16.87
C ASN A 166 -27.16 15.82 -15.59
N ASN A 167 -26.04 16.08 -14.92
CA ASN A 167 -25.96 16.84 -13.68
C ASN A 167 -26.81 16.26 -12.53
N ARG A 168 -26.98 14.92 -12.51
CA ARG A 168 -27.59 14.20 -11.41
C ARG A 168 -26.52 13.77 -10.42
N ASP A 169 -26.80 13.89 -9.13
CA ASP A 169 -25.94 13.36 -8.09
C ASP A 169 -25.89 11.84 -8.15
N ILE A 170 -24.67 11.31 -8.22
CA ILE A 170 -24.38 9.88 -8.19
C ILE A 170 -23.46 9.60 -7.01
N PHE A 171 -23.68 8.47 -6.35
CA PHE A 171 -22.80 8.02 -5.27
C PHE A 171 -21.92 6.88 -5.76
N VAL A 172 -20.61 7.07 -5.61
CA VAL A 172 -19.57 6.06 -5.78
C VAL A 172 -19.21 5.51 -4.42
N VAL A 173 -19.52 4.24 -4.19
CA VAL A 173 -19.23 3.54 -2.93
C VAL A 173 -18.01 2.66 -3.13
N HIS A 174 -16.92 2.99 -2.46
CA HIS A 174 -15.69 2.21 -2.45
C HIS A 174 -15.70 1.28 -1.24
N THR A 175 -15.61 -0.02 -1.51
CA THR A 175 -15.73 -1.07 -0.50
C THR A 175 -14.51 -1.97 -0.51
N LEU A 176 -14.16 -2.44 0.68
CA LEU A 176 -13.16 -3.48 0.91
C LEU A 176 -13.88 -4.74 1.34
N VAL A 177 -13.61 -5.85 0.66
CA VAL A 177 -14.09 -7.17 1.04
C VAL A 177 -12.90 -8.08 1.25
N HIS A 178 -12.77 -8.66 2.44
CA HIS A 178 -11.70 -9.58 2.76
C HIS A 178 -12.04 -11.01 2.32
N PRO A 179 -11.03 -11.84 2.01
CA PRO A 179 -11.23 -13.29 1.86
C PRO A 179 -11.90 -13.91 3.10
N PRO A 180 -12.69 -14.99 2.93
CA PRO A 180 -12.98 -15.67 1.66
C PRO A 180 -14.11 -15.00 0.83
N HIS A 181 -14.80 -13.99 1.39
CA HIS A 181 -16.00 -13.42 0.76
C HIS A 181 -15.70 -12.57 -0.48
N ALA A 182 -14.48 -12.06 -0.61
CA ALA A 182 -14.09 -11.17 -1.71
C ALA A 182 -14.41 -11.74 -3.10
N GLU A 183 -14.10 -13.01 -3.34
CA GLU A 183 -14.31 -13.67 -4.63
C GLU A 183 -15.80 -13.79 -4.95
N THR A 184 -16.59 -14.33 -4.02
CA THR A 184 -18.04 -14.48 -4.17
C THR A 184 -18.74 -13.14 -4.38
N VAL A 185 -18.44 -12.14 -3.54
CA VAL A 185 -19.04 -10.81 -3.64
C VAL A 185 -18.69 -10.16 -4.98
N THR A 186 -17.44 -10.28 -5.43
CA THR A 186 -17.01 -9.73 -6.72
C THR A 186 -17.68 -10.44 -7.89
N LYS A 187 -17.73 -11.78 -7.86
CA LYS A 187 -18.33 -12.59 -8.92
C LYS A 187 -19.83 -12.37 -9.04
N GLU A 188 -20.56 -12.31 -7.92
CA GLU A 188 -22.01 -12.09 -7.94
C GLU A 188 -22.33 -10.67 -8.38
N LEU A 189 -21.64 -9.64 -7.84
CA LEU A 189 -21.83 -8.26 -8.33
C LEU A 189 -21.41 -8.07 -9.80
N MET A 190 -20.61 -8.99 -10.34
CA MET A 190 -20.23 -9.01 -11.76
C MET A 190 -21.26 -9.60 -12.70
N THR A 191 -21.98 -10.64 -12.29
CA THR A 191 -22.77 -11.48 -13.20
C THR A 191 -23.99 -10.77 -13.77
N ASN A 192 -24.23 -9.51 -13.40
CA ASN A 192 -25.40 -8.71 -13.76
C ASN A 192 -26.70 -9.52 -13.56
N ASP A 193 -26.68 -10.42 -12.59
CA ASP A 193 -27.79 -11.32 -12.33
C ASP A 193 -28.88 -10.60 -11.54
N THR A 194 -30.06 -11.21 -11.50
CA THR A 194 -31.23 -10.67 -10.83
C THR A 194 -30.96 -10.39 -9.33
N ARG A 195 -30.07 -11.12 -8.67
CA ARG A 195 -29.78 -10.91 -7.23
C ARG A 195 -28.93 -9.67 -7.01
N SER A 196 -27.89 -9.47 -7.81
CA SER A 196 -27.05 -8.27 -7.75
C SER A 196 -27.82 -7.02 -8.13
N TYR A 197 -28.70 -7.11 -9.12
CA TYR A 197 -29.62 -6.04 -9.47
C TYR A 197 -30.59 -5.73 -8.33
N CYS A 198 -31.22 -6.74 -7.73
CA CYS A 198 -32.12 -6.56 -6.57
C CYS A 198 -31.38 -5.95 -5.36
N LEU A 199 -30.13 -6.34 -5.12
CA LEU A 199 -29.30 -5.79 -4.04
C LEU A 199 -29.00 -4.31 -4.29
N VAL A 200 -28.62 -3.94 -5.51
CA VAL A 200 -28.40 -2.53 -5.89
C VAL A 200 -29.70 -1.74 -5.82
N GLN A 201 -30.81 -2.25 -6.35
CA GLN A 201 -32.12 -1.60 -6.23
C GLN A 201 -32.55 -1.40 -4.77
N LYS A 202 -32.32 -2.40 -3.91
CA LYS A 202 -32.60 -2.29 -2.49
C LYS A 202 -31.75 -1.19 -1.86
N LEU A 203 -30.46 -1.13 -2.20
CA LEU A 203 -29.56 -0.07 -1.77
C LEU A 203 -30.02 1.31 -2.28
N GLU A 204 -30.37 1.43 -3.55
CA GLU A 204 -30.90 2.67 -4.14
C GLU A 204 -32.17 3.14 -3.43
N SER A 205 -33.08 2.20 -3.13
CA SER A 205 -34.34 2.49 -2.44
C SER A 205 -34.11 2.97 -1.00
N THR A 206 -33.17 2.34 -0.28
CA THR A 206 -32.86 2.70 1.09
C THR A 206 -32.09 4.01 1.17
N LEU A 207 -31.16 4.23 0.24
CA LEU A 207 -30.37 5.44 0.18
C LEU A 207 -31.18 6.61 -0.39
N LYS A 208 -32.26 6.35 -1.14
CA LYS A 208 -32.99 7.32 -1.98
C LYS A 208 -32.11 7.99 -3.04
N HIS A 209 -31.05 7.31 -3.47
CA HIS A 209 -30.09 7.85 -4.45
C HIS A 209 -29.61 6.73 -5.37
N ALA A 210 -29.28 7.09 -6.61
CA ALA A 210 -28.70 6.16 -7.57
C ALA A 210 -27.29 5.74 -7.13
N VAL A 211 -27.07 4.43 -6.99
CA VAL A 211 -25.76 3.86 -6.68
C VAL A 211 -25.14 3.46 -8.01
N ARG A 212 -24.41 4.39 -8.60
CA ARG A 212 -23.85 4.16 -9.93
C ARG A 212 -22.70 3.19 -9.87
N LEU A 213 -21.83 3.28 -8.86
CA LEU A 213 -20.56 2.58 -8.85
C LEU A 213 -20.25 1.94 -7.50
N ILE A 214 -20.19 0.61 -7.47
CA ILE A 214 -19.59 -0.15 -6.36
C ILE A 214 -18.20 -0.57 -6.81
N THR A 215 -17.15 -0.04 -6.17
CA THR A 215 -15.79 -0.50 -6.43
C THR A 215 -15.50 -1.74 -5.57
N LEU A 216 -15.59 -2.89 -6.22
CA LEU A 216 -15.03 -4.19 -5.85
C LEU A 216 -13.52 -4.15 -5.72
N GLY A 217 -12.97 -3.80 -4.56
CA GLY A 217 -11.53 -3.93 -4.32
C GLY A 217 -11.20 -5.21 -3.57
N HIS A 218 -10.77 -6.27 -4.28
CA HIS A 218 -9.77 -7.18 -3.71
C HIS A 218 -8.44 -6.40 -3.75
N PHE A 219 -8.26 -5.46 -2.82
CA PHE A 219 -7.17 -4.50 -2.88
C PHE A 219 -5.84 -5.21 -2.69
N GLY A 220 -5.24 -5.65 -3.80
CA GLY A 220 -3.82 -5.90 -3.95
C GLY A 220 -3.17 -6.82 -2.92
N MET A 221 -3.91 -7.53 -2.08
CA MET A 221 -3.33 -8.47 -1.11
C MET A 221 -2.57 -9.56 -1.85
N GLU A 222 -3.00 -9.90 -3.07
CA GLU A 222 -2.28 -10.76 -4.00
C GLU A 222 -0.97 -10.15 -4.51
N VAL A 223 -0.89 -8.81 -4.63
CA VAL A 223 0.36 -8.12 -5.00
C VAL A 223 1.26 -7.86 -3.81
N MET A 224 0.82 -8.11 -2.58
CA MET A 224 1.63 -8.00 -1.37
C MET A 224 2.18 -9.38 -0.96
N ASN A 225 3.34 -9.40 -0.32
CA ASN A 225 3.89 -10.60 0.29
C ASN A 225 4.27 -10.31 1.76
N PRO A 226 3.32 -10.49 2.70
CA PRO A 226 3.52 -10.08 4.10
C PRO A 226 4.64 -10.85 4.79
N LYS A 227 4.96 -12.08 4.33
CA LYS A 227 6.10 -12.88 4.82
C LYS A 227 7.40 -12.09 4.79
N TRP A 228 7.55 -11.17 3.85
CA TRP A 228 8.76 -10.39 3.63
C TRP A 228 8.66 -8.95 4.13
N ASN A 229 7.59 -8.57 4.83
CA ASN A 229 7.50 -7.26 5.47
C ASN A 229 8.66 -7.07 6.45
N ARG A 230 9.14 -5.84 6.56
CA ARG A 230 10.25 -5.48 7.44
C ARG A 230 9.92 -4.19 8.17
N ILE A 231 10.15 -4.17 9.47
CA ILE A 231 10.19 -2.95 10.28
C ILE A 231 11.67 -2.64 10.47
N TYR A 232 12.13 -1.46 10.08
CA TYR A 232 13.52 -1.07 10.25
C TYR A 232 13.65 -0.22 11.51
N GLY A 233 14.20 -0.81 12.56
CA GLY A 233 14.34 -0.15 13.86
C GLY A 233 15.33 1.01 13.82
N HIS A 234 15.33 1.82 14.88
CA HIS A 234 16.31 2.91 15.02
C HIS A 234 17.64 2.42 15.58
N VAL A 235 17.60 1.36 16.37
CA VAL A 235 18.74 0.81 17.12
C VAL A 235 18.76 -0.71 17.07
N LEU A 236 19.94 -1.29 17.31
CA LEU A 236 20.11 -2.73 17.39
C LEU A 236 19.33 -3.30 18.59
N GLY A 237 18.59 -4.38 18.37
CA GLY A 237 17.88 -5.11 19.42
C GLY A 237 16.44 -4.64 19.69
N GLU A 238 15.94 -3.63 18.97
CA GLU A 238 14.53 -3.24 19.06
C GLU A 238 13.62 -4.42 18.65
N PRO A 239 12.75 -4.93 19.54
CA PRO A 239 12.01 -6.17 19.31
C PRO A 239 11.14 -6.13 18.05
N GLY A 240 11.19 -7.20 17.25
CA GLY A 240 10.42 -7.31 16.01
C GLY A 240 10.92 -6.42 14.85
N SER A 241 12.03 -5.71 15.05
CA SER A 241 12.64 -4.86 14.03
C SER A 241 13.91 -5.48 13.42
N THR A 242 14.24 -5.03 12.22
CA THR A 242 15.49 -5.32 11.51
C THR A 242 16.40 -4.11 11.62
N PHE A 243 17.65 -4.34 11.99
CA PHE A 243 18.66 -3.29 12.08
C PHE A 243 20.04 -3.85 11.72
N TRP A 244 20.86 -3.04 11.07
CA TRP A 244 22.30 -3.28 10.93
C TRP A 244 23.05 -1.95 10.92
N SER A 245 24.30 -1.99 11.35
CA SER A 245 25.22 -0.85 11.28
C SER A 245 26.09 -0.93 10.02
N GLY A 246 26.37 0.23 9.42
CA GLY A 246 27.21 0.33 8.22
C GLY A 246 26.53 -0.16 6.93
N PRO A 247 27.27 -0.11 5.81
CA PRO A 247 26.79 -0.60 4.53
C PRO A 247 26.84 -2.12 4.45
N ILE A 248 25.86 -2.71 3.76
CA ILE A 248 25.99 -4.06 3.20
C ILE A 248 26.09 -3.95 1.68
N ASP A 249 26.86 -4.83 1.05
CA ASP A 249 26.98 -4.83 -0.40
C ASP A 249 25.73 -5.45 -1.07
N ARG A 250 25.14 -4.69 -2.00
CA ARG A 250 24.03 -5.11 -2.84
C ARG A 250 24.33 -4.76 -4.28
N GLY A 251 24.92 -5.73 -4.99
CA GLY A 251 25.27 -5.60 -6.40
C GLY A 251 26.51 -4.77 -6.68
N GLY A 252 27.43 -4.60 -5.73
CA GLY A 252 28.60 -3.73 -5.86
C GLY A 252 28.36 -2.28 -5.43
N LYS A 253 27.25 -2.01 -4.73
CA LYS A 253 26.91 -0.68 -4.19
C LYS A 253 26.48 -0.80 -2.73
N PRO A 254 26.83 0.20 -1.89
CA PRO A 254 26.48 0.16 -0.48
C PRO A 254 24.98 0.35 -0.28
N TYR A 255 24.41 -0.49 0.57
CA TYR A 255 23.02 -0.39 1.03
C TYR A 255 22.99 -0.25 2.55
N PHE A 256 22.35 0.81 3.02
CA PHE A 256 22.26 1.14 4.44
C PHE A 256 20.87 0.83 4.98
N CYS A 257 20.78 0.59 6.29
CA CYS A 257 19.51 0.35 6.97
C CYS A 257 18.62 1.59 6.90
N PRO A 258 17.40 1.52 6.32
CA PRO A 258 16.47 2.65 6.29
C PRO A 258 15.75 2.79 7.65
N LYS A 259 16.49 3.25 8.67
CA LYS A 259 16.04 3.35 10.07
C LYS A 259 14.75 4.15 10.20
N GLY A 260 13.78 3.65 10.98
CA GLY A 260 12.49 4.31 11.21
C GLY A 260 11.47 4.13 10.09
N TRP A 261 11.78 3.30 9.08
CA TRP A 261 10.86 2.98 8.00
C TRP A 261 10.27 1.59 8.17
N LYS A 262 9.10 1.35 7.59
CA LYS A 262 8.47 0.03 7.49
C LYS A 262 8.23 -0.32 6.02
N ARG A 263 8.76 -1.44 5.57
CA ARG A 263 8.53 -1.97 4.23
C ARG A 263 7.39 -2.99 4.23
N TYR A 264 6.44 -2.76 3.33
CA TYR A 264 5.46 -3.73 2.90
C TYR A 264 5.93 -4.32 1.56
N SER A 265 6.23 -5.60 1.54
CA SER A 265 6.84 -6.25 0.38
C SER A 265 5.81 -6.58 -0.68
N LEU A 266 6.20 -6.44 -1.95
CA LEU A 266 5.39 -6.79 -3.11
C LEU A 266 5.70 -8.23 -3.56
N LYS A 267 4.67 -8.94 -4.01
CA LYS A 267 4.78 -10.27 -4.61
C LYS A 267 5.19 -10.13 -6.08
N VAL A 268 6.49 -9.97 -6.31
CA VAL A 268 7.07 -9.83 -7.66
C VAL A 268 7.70 -11.12 -8.20
N ALA A 269 7.77 -12.18 -7.38
CA ALA A 269 8.20 -13.52 -7.76
C ALA A 269 7.36 -14.56 -6.99
N ASP A 270 7.36 -15.80 -7.46
CA ASP A 270 6.61 -16.89 -6.82
C ASP A 270 7.19 -17.25 -5.46
N ASN A 271 8.52 -17.17 -5.33
CA ASN A 271 9.24 -17.48 -4.10
C ASN A 271 10.56 -16.72 -3.99
N GLU A 272 11.22 -16.86 -2.83
CA GLU A 272 12.49 -16.20 -2.51
C GLU A 272 13.64 -16.63 -3.42
N ALA A 273 13.76 -17.92 -3.72
CA ALA A 273 14.83 -18.42 -4.58
C ALA A 273 14.73 -17.84 -6.00
N GLU A 274 13.51 -17.70 -6.53
CA GLU A 274 13.29 -17.02 -7.80
C GLU A 274 13.61 -15.53 -7.72
N PHE A 275 13.16 -14.83 -6.67
CA PHE A 275 13.48 -13.41 -6.47
C PHE A 275 15.00 -13.17 -6.45
N ASP A 276 15.74 -13.99 -5.69
CA ASP A 276 17.20 -13.87 -5.57
C ASP A 276 17.91 -14.24 -6.88
N ARG A 277 17.42 -15.25 -7.61
CA ARG A 277 17.93 -15.60 -8.95
C ARG A 277 17.79 -14.44 -9.94
N LEU A 278 16.67 -13.74 -9.92
CA LEU A 278 16.37 -12.65 -10.86
C LEU A 278 17.04 -11.33 -10.46
N TRP A 279 16.98 -10.96 -9.18
CA TRP A 279 17.33 -9.62 -8.71
C TRP A 279 18.19 -9.57 -7.45
N GLY A 280 18.66 -10.72 -6.94
CA GLY A 280 19.48 -10.79 -5.72
C GLY A 280 20.77 -9.95 -5.82
N THR A 281 21.35 -9.90 -7.01
CA THR A 281 22.57 -9.14 -7.34
C THR A 281 22.32 -7.69 -7.80
N TRP A 282 21.05 -7.25 -7.87
CA TRP A 282 20.72 -5.90 -8.30
C TRP A 282 20.85 -4.90 -7.16
N HIS A 283 21.14 -3.64 -7.51
CA HIS A 283 21.24 -2.56 -6.52
C HIS A 283 19.90 -2.30 -5.86
N ILE A 284 19.91 -1.95 -4.57
CA ILE A 284 18.70 -1.47 -3.88
C ILE A 284 18.69 0.05 -3.94
N VAL A 285 17.59 0.61 -4.43
CA VAL A 285 17.36 2.05 -4.54
C VAL A 285 15.93 2.39 -4.12
N TYR A 286 15.63 3.69 -4.08
CA TYR A 286 14.33 4.22 -3.71
C TYR A 286 13.79 5.15 -4.80
N HIS A 287 12.46 5.19 -4.92
CA HIS A 287 11.74 6.13 -5.77
C HIS A 287 10.65 6.82 -4.93
N GLY A 288 10.83 8.12 -4.67
CA GLY A 288 9.81 8.92 -4.02
C GLY A 288 8.62 9.15 -4.96
N THR A 289 7.41 9.03 -4.44
CA THR A 289 6.19 9.33 -5.21
C THR A 289 5.11 9.97 -4.34
N LYS A 290 4.10 10.56 -4.97
CA LYS A 290 2.88 10.96 -4.26
C LYS A 290 2.03 9.73 -4.02
N GLY A 291 1.39 9.66 -2.84
CA GLY A 291 0.51 8.54 -2.48
C GLY A 291 -0.57 8.24 -3.53
N GLU A 292 -1.05 9.28 -4.21
CA GLU A 292 -2.04 9.16 -5.29
C GLU A 292 -1.57 8.42 -6.56
N PHE A 293 -0.26 8.25 -6.77
CA PHE A 293 0.28 7.52 -7.92
C PHE A 293 0.68 6.09 -7.59
N VAL A 294 0.57 5.66 -6.32
CA VAL A 294 0.98 4.32 -5.88
C VAL A 294 0.22 3.23 -6.65
N GLY A 295 -1.10 3.36 -6.76
CA GLY A 295 -1.93 2.40 -7.51
C GLY A 295 -1.51 2.26 -8.97
N ALA A 296 -1.29 3.38 -9.66
CA ALA A 296 -0.82 3.37 -11.05
C ALA A 296 0.56 2.70 -11.17
N ILE A 297 1.51 3.03 -10.28
CA ILE A 297 2.84 2.41 -10.30
C ILE A 297 2.78 0.91 -10.02
N LEU A 298 1.94 0.45 -9.11
CA LEU A 298 1.76 -0.97 -8.84
C LEU A 298 1.16 -1.72 -10.04
N GLN A 299 0.31 -1.06 -10.83
CA GLN A 299 -0.36 -1.68 -11.98
C GLN A 299 0.51 -1.69 -13.24
N SER A 300 1.19 -0.58 -13.54
CA SER A 300 1.89 -0.38 -14.82
C SER A 300 3.41 -0.28 -14.69
N GLY A 301 3.95 -0.31 -13.47
CA GLY A 301 5.36 0.00 -13.21
C GLY A 301 5.65 1.49 -13.22
N LEU A 302 6.94 1.84 -13.20
CA LEU A 302 7.38 3.24 -13.15
C LEU A 302 7.29 3.87 -14.54
N LYS A 303 6.45 4.90 -14.66
CA LYS A 303 6.34 5.69 -15.89
C LYS A 303 7.62 6.48 -16.12
N VAL A 304 8.14 6.43 -17.35
CA VAL A 304 9.31 7.23 -17.72
C VAL A 304 8.95 8.70 -17.78
N SER A 305 9.84 9.55 -17.27
CA SER A 305 9.73 10.99 -17.43
C SER A 305 10.39 11.41 -18.75
N THR A 306 9.73 12.28 -19.50
CA THR A 306 10.29 12.97 -20.68
C THR A 306 10.86 14.35 -20.32
N SER A 307 10.71 14.79 -19.07
CA SER A 307 11.24 16.05 -18.54
C SER A 307 12.10 15.84 -17.28
N GLY A 308 13.25 16.49 -17.18
CA GLY A 308 14.12 16.41 -16.00
C GLY A 308 15.49 17.03 -16.22
N CYS A 309 16.16 17.41 -15.13
CA CYS A 309 17.41 18.19 -15.15
C CYS A 309 18.57 17.48 -15.88
N TYR A 310 18.54 16.15 -15.93
CA TYR A 310 19.59 15.32 -16.50
C TYR A 310 19.12 14.49 -17.71
N LEU A 311 17.91 14.72 -18.21
CA LEU A 311 17.36 13.90 -19.29
C LEU A 311 18.00 14.20 -20.63
N LYS A 312 18.53 13.14 -21.26
CA LYS A 312 18.82 13.08 -22.70
C LYS A 312 17.83 12.19 -23.46
N ARG A 313 17.08 11.34 -22.73
CA ARG A 313 16.07 10.39 -23.22
C ARG A 313 15.07 10.08 -22.10
N PRO A 314 13.89 9.51 -22.40
CA PRO A 314 12.92 9.11 -21.38
C PRO A 314 13.55 8.21 -20.33
N SER A 315 13.39 8.57 -19.05
CA SER A 315 14.08 7.89 -17.94
C SER A 315 13.27 7.95 -16.64
N VAL A 316 13.60 7.06 -15.70
CA VAL A 316 13.11 7.08 -14.32
C VAL A 316 14.21 7.55 -13.38
N TYR A 317 13.86 8.42 -12.44
CA TYR A 317 14.76 8.90 -11.40
C TYR A 317 14.63 8.05 -10.15
N VAL A 318 15.75 7.58 -9.62
CA VAL A 318 15.84 6.86 -8.35
C VAL A 318 17.02 7.37 -7.53
N SER A 319 17.09 7.00 -6.26
CA SER A 319 18.20 7.36 -5.38
C SER A 319 18.60 6.19 -4.50
N PRO A 320 19.90 6.01 -4.19
CA PRO A 320 20.31 5.08 -3.13
C PRO A 320 19.95 5.60 -1.73
N SER A 321 19.69 6.91 -1.59
CA SER A 321 19.28 7.54 -0.34
C SER A 321 17.76 7.56 -0.19
N ILE A 322 17.27 6.92 0.87
CA ILE A 322 15.85 7.01 1.23
C ILE A 322 15.48 8.41 1.72
N GLU A 323 16.39 9.10 2.41
CA GLU A 323 16.14 10.45 2.93
C GLU A 323 16.04 11.48 1.81
N TYR A 324 16.83 11.33 0.73
CA TYR A 324 16.67 12.15 -0.48
C TYR A 324 15.29 11.94 -1.12
N CYS A 325 14.89 10.68 -1.32
CA CYS A 325 13.58 10.31 -1.86
C CYS A 325 12.41 10.71 -0.96
N ALA A 326 12.64 10.89 0.34
CA ALA A 326 11.65 11.31 1.31
C ALA A 326 11.36 12.82 1.26
N HIS A 327 12.13 13.63 0.54
CA HIS A 327 11.85 15.05 0.43
C HIS A 327 10.44 15.30 -0.13
N PRO A 328 9.65 16.27 0.38
CA PRO A 328 8.25 16.46 -0.03
C PRO A 328 8.02 16.79 -1.51
N ARG A 329 9.07 17.22 -2.22
CA ARG A 329 9.05 17.32 -3.71
C ARG A 329 8.79 15.97 -4.37
N TYR A 330 9.34 14.88 -3.82
CA TYR A 330 9.26 13.53 -4.36
C TYR A 330 8.24 12.68 -3.61
N SER A 331 8.27 12.69 -2.28
CA SER A 331 7.37 11.92 -1.41
C SER A 331 6.44 12.84 -0.60
N ARG A 332 5.22 13.04 -1.12
CA ARG A 332 4.22 13.89 -0.46
C ARG A 332 3.89 13.38 0.94
N ILE A 333 3.93 14.27 1.92
CA ILE A 333 3.50 14.01 3.30
C ILE A 333 1.96 14.01 3.34
N TRP A 334 1.37 13.07 4.08
CA TRP A 334 -0.04 13.15 4.45
C TRP A 334 -0.24 12.81 5.92
N GLN A 335 -1.26 13.39 6.53
CA GLN A 335 -1.68 13.04 7.88
C GLN A 335 -2.82 12.02 7.78
N LYS A 336 -2.75 10.93 8.55
CA LYS A 336 -3.87 9.98 8.61
C LYS A 336 -4.99 10.60 9.46
N PRO A 337 -6.21 10.75 8.92
CA PRO A 337 -7.33 11.32 9.68
C PRO A 337 -7.59 10.53 10.97
N GLY A 338 -7.74 11.24 12.08
CA GLY A 338 -8.03 10.65 13.39
C GLY A 338 -6.85 10.07 14.16
N SER A 339 -5.70 9.78 13.52
CA SER A 339 -4.53 9.27 14.25
C SER A 339 -3.60 10.37 14.76
N GLY A 340 -3.66 11.57 14.17
CA GLY A 340 -2.69 12.64 14.38
C GLY A 340 -1.33 12.39 13.74
N LYS A 341 -1.06 11.19 13.22
CA LYS A 341 0.24 10.79 12.67
C LYS A 341 0.44 11.24 11.23
N TYR A 342 1.67 11.61 10.92
CA TYR A 342 2.14 11.92 9.58
C TYR A 342 2.78 10.70 8.94
N HIS A 343 2.64 10.60 7.63
CA HIS A 343 3.14 9.50 6.84
C HIS A 343 3.81 9.99 5.56
N GLN A 344 4.80 9.22 5.11
CA GLN A 344 5.49 9.38 3.84
C GLN A 344 5.72 8.01 3.21
N LEU A 345 5.75 7.95 1.88
CA LEU A 345 5.89 6.69 1.14
C LEU A 345 6.89 6.85 0.01
N VAL A 346 7.76 5.86 -0.09
CA VAL A 346 8.67 5.67 -1.22
C VAL A 346 8.56 4.21 -1.68
N PHE A 347 8.79 3.97 -2.97
CA PHE A 347 9.03 2.62 -3.46
C PHE A 347 10.47 2.22 -3.13
N GLN A 348 10.66 0.97 -2.70
CA GLN A 348 11.95 0.29 -2.70
C GLN A 348 12.05 -0.56 -3.97
N CYS A 349 13.13 -0.34 -4.73
CA CYS A 349 13.31 -0.93 -6.04
C CYS A 349 14.63 -1.71 -6.12
N ARG A 350 14.69 -2.70 -7.00
CA ARG A 350 15.94 -3.27 -7.51
C ARG A 350 16.25 -2.64 -8.86
N VAL A 351 17.51 -2.27 -9.10
CA VAL A 351 17.97 -1.75 -10.39
C VAL A 351 19.10 -2.59 -10.94
N ASN A 352 19.01 -2.90 -12.23
CA ASN A 352 20.00 -3.70 -12.94
C ASN A 352 21.37 -2.99 -12.93
N PRO A 353 22.44 -3.62 -12.42
CA PRO A 353 23.76 -2.98 -12.38
C PRO A 353 24.26 -2.52 -13.75
N ARG A 354 23.83 -3.18 -14.84
CA ARG A 354 24.25 -2.83 -16.21
C ARG A 354 23.88 -1.39 -16.62
N VAL A 355 22.81 -0.83 -16.05
CA VAL A 355 22.33 0.51 -16.38
C VAL A 355 22.80 1.58 -15.40
N VAL A 356 23.45 1.19 -14.29
CA VAL A 356 24.03 2.13 -13.32
C VAL A 356 25.50 2.36 -13.65
N SER A 357 25.73 3.28 -14.57
CA SER A 357 27.08 3.75 -14.94
C SER A 357 27.36 5.14 -14.40
N ASN A 358 28.63 5.56 -14.33
CA ASN A 358 29.02 6.92 -13.93
C ASN A 358 28.35 8.03 -14.78
N LYS A 359 27.84 7.70 -15.98
CA LYS A 359 27.11 8.65 -16.83
C LYS A 359 25.66 8.87 -16.40
N ASN A 360 25.13 7.98 -15.57
CA ASN A 360 23.75 7.95 -15.11
C ASN A 360 23.63 8.25 -13.60
N VAL A 361 24.74 8.58 -12.95
CA VAL A 361 24.81 8.94 -11.54
C VAL A 361 25.17 10.42 -11.46
N HIS A 362 24.34 11.19 -10.78
CA HIS A 362 24.40 12.65 -10.77
C HIS A 362 24.32 13.20 -9.34
N PRO A 363 24.78 14.45 -9.14
CA PRO A 363 24.58 15.16 -7.89
C PRO A 363 23.10 15.46 -7.63
N GLU A 364 22.80 15.71 -6.36
CA GLU A 364 21.49 16.21 -5.95
C GLU A 364 21.15 17.58 -6.56
N THR A 365 19.85 17.83 -6.74
CA THR A 365 19.32 19.06 -7.36
C THR A 365 18.48 19.93 -6.41
N LEU A 366 18.45 19.62 -5.11
CA LEU A 366 17.55 20.26 -4.14
C LEU A 366 18.23 21.34 -3.30
N LEU A 367 19.49 21.18 -2.91
CA LEU A 367 20.14 22.07 -1.94
C LEU A 367 20.55 23.41 -2.57
N ARG A 368 20.28 24.49 -1.81
CA ARG A 368 20.87 25.81 -2.02
C ARG A 368 22.27 25.89 -1.46
N ASP A 369 22.45 25.39 -0.24
CA ASP A 369 23.74 25.27 0.40
C ASP A 369 24.33 23.87 0.14
N LYS A 370 25.31 23.81 -0.77
CA LYS A 370 25.98 22.55 -1.14
C LYS A 370 26.90 22.00 -0.04
N THR A 371 27.07 22.72 1.08
CA THR A 371 27.85 22.23 2.24
C THR A 371 27.04 21.31 3.15
N VAL A 372 25.70 21.39 3.10
CA VAL A 372 24.81 20.54 3.89
C VAL A 372 24.73 19.14 3.29
N LEU A 373 24.90 18.11 4.10
CA LEU A 373 24.72 16.72 3.67
C LEU A 373 23.24 16.31 3.76
N ILE A 374 22.71 15.74 2.68
CA ILE A 374 21.33 15.23 2.64
C ILE A 374 21.21 13.93 3.45
N ASP A 375 22.16 13.02 3.23
CA ASP A 375 22.19 11.70 3.84
C ASP A 375 23.63 11.43 4.30
N PRO A 376 23.88 11.15 5.59
CA PRO A 376 25.23 10.92 6.09
C PRO A 376 25.91 9.69 5.47
N ASN A 377 25.15 8.80 4.81
CA ASN A 377 25.68 7.58 4.22
C ASN A 377 26.13 7.74 2.75
N PHE A 378 25.80 8.85 2.10
CA PHE A 378 26.05 9.07 0.68
C PHE A 378 26.62 10.47 0.42
N THR A 379 27.46 10.59 -0.61
CA THR A 379 27.91 11.93 -1.03
C THR A 379 26.81 12.61 -1.83
N ASN A 380 26.65 13.93 -1.69
CA ASN A 380 25.71 14.71 -2.50
C ASN A 380 26.00 14.64 -4.02
N LYS A 381 27.14 14.06 -4.44
CA LYS A 381 27.56 13.93 -5.84
C LYS A 381 26.95 12.71 -6.55
N GLU A 382 26.29 11.80 -5.81
CA GLU A 382 25.81 10.52 -6.35
C GLU A 382 24.37 10.16 -5.92
N LEU A 383 23.57 11.16 -5.55
CA LEU A 383 22.22 10.96 -5.03
C LEU A 383 21.14 10.78 -6.10
N GLU A 384 21.35 11.22 -7.34
CA GLU A 384 20.36 11.06 -8.41
C GLU A 384 20.82 10.05 -9.45
N TRP A 385 20.12 8.92 -9.52
CA TRP A 385 20.37 7.89 -10.52
C TRP A 385 19.29 7.95 -11.59
N VAL A 386 19.70 8.10 -12.84
CA VAL A 386 18.81 8.21 -14.00
C VAL A 386 18.82 6.87 -14.72
N ILE A 387 17.71 6.13 -14.61
CA ILE A 387 17.54 4.83 -15.24
C ILE A 387 16.85 5.04 -16.57
N PRO A 388 17.59 4.99 -17.69
CA PRO A 388 17.01 5.32 -18.97
C PRO A 388 16.18 4.17 -19.52
N SER A 389 15.13 4.49 -20.28
CA SER A 389 14.39 3.48 -21.01
C SER A 389 15.21 2.91 -22.18
N ALA A 390 14.95 1.65 -22.50
CA ALA A 390 15.58 0.95 -23.62
C ALA A 390 15.21 1.64 -24.95
N ASN A 391 13.93 1.94 -25.13
CA ASN A 391 13.40 2.63 -26.31
C ASN A 391 12.85 4.01 -25.95
N ARG A 392 12.81 4.92 -26.93
CA ARG A 392 12.24 6.27 -26.74
C ARG A 392 10.73 6.29 -26.64
N GLU A 393 10.07 5.22 -27.09
CA GLU A 393 8.62 5.09 -27.13
C GLU A 393 8.06 4.34 -25.92
N ASP A 394 8.94 3.75 -25.10
CA ASP A 394 8.52 3.08 -23.88
C ASP A 394 7.82 4.09 -22.96
N GLU A 395 6.61 3.77 -22.53
CA GLU A 395 5.91 4.57 -21.52
C GLU A 395 6.35 4.20 -20.09
N TYR A 396 6.77 2.95 -19.89
CA TYR A 396 7.13 2.38 -18.60
C TYR A 396 8.45 1.62 -18.70
N ILE A 397 9.22 1.62 -17.62
CA ILE A 397 10.44 0.83 -17.54
C ILE A 397 10.19 -0.46 -16.76
N THR A 398 10.44 -1.60 -17.40
CA THR A 398 10.13 -2.94 -16.86
C THR A 398 11.35 -3.84 -16.71
N ASP A 399 12.36 -3.65 -17.57
CA ASP A 399 13.44 -4.64 -17.71
C ASP A 399 14.66 -4.35 -16.83
N ASP A 400 14.82 -3.10 -16.40
CA ASP A 400 16.01 -2.62 -15.69
C ASP A 400 15.71 -2.13 -14.27
N ILE A 401 14.44 -2.15 -13.87
CA ILE A 401 14.00 -1.79 -12.54
C ILE A 401 12.76 -2.60 -12.16
N VAL A 402 12.72 -3.06 -10.92
CA VAL A 402 11.52 -3.68 -10.33
C VAL A 402 11.23 -3.05 -8.98
N CYS A 403 10.01 -2.55 -8.80
CA CYS A 403 9.50 -2.14 -7.49
C CYS A 403 9.13 -3.40 -6.71
N TYR A 404 9.75 -3.62 -5.56
CA TYR A 404 9.48 -4.84 -4.76
C TYR A 404 9.04 -4.53 -3.32
N GLY A 405 8.92 -3.25 -2.95
CA GLY A 405 8.39 -2.85 -1.65
C GLY A 405 7.83 -1.44 -1.64
N LEU A 406 6.81 -1.24 -0.81
CA LEU A 406 6.32 0.06 -0.37
C LEU A 406 6.92 0.36 0.99
N THR A 407 7.75 1.39 1.09
CA THR A 407 8.44 1.75 2.33
C THR A 407 7.79 3.01 2.89
N ILE A 408 7.22 2.89 4.09
CA ILE A 408 6.43 3.93 4.74
C ILE A 408 7.11 4.36 6.04
N ARG A 409 7.29 5.66 6.20
CA ARG A 409 7.65 6.30 7.47
C ARG A 409 6.39 6.81 8.14
N SER A 410 6.27 6.59 9.44
CA SER A 410 5.18 7.14 10.26
C SER A 410 5.79 7.91 11.42
N SER A 411 5.30 9.12 11.69
CA SER A 411 5.80 9.97 12.78
C SER A 411 4.65 10.69 13.47
N ASP A 412 4.82 10.95 14.78
CA ASP A 412 3.85 11.72 15.56
C ASP A 412 4.01 13.24 15.31
N GLU A 413 5.19 13.67 14.86
CA GLU A 413 5.48 15.03 14.42
C GLU A 413 5.53 15.13 12.90
N HIS A 414 5.40 16.36 12.38
CA HIS A 414 5.55 16.59 10.96
C HIS A 414 6.97 16.21 10.51
N PRO A 415 7.15 15.51 9.37
CA PRO A 415 8.45 14.98 8.97
C PRO A 415 9.59 15.98 8.81
N ASP A 416 9.31 17.28 8.68
CA ASP A 416 10.31 18.35 8.62
C ASP A 416 10.99 18.62 9.98
N LYS A 417 10.40 18.16 11.08
CA LYS A 417 10.96 18.22 12.44
C LYS A 417 11.90 17.05 12.74
N LEU A 418 11.89 16.02 11.90
CA LEU A 418 12.76 14.86 12.09
C LEU A 418 14.21 15.24 11.85
N SER A 419 15.12 14.69 12.66
CA SER A 419 16.55 14.93 12.51
C SER A 419 17.09 14.51 11.14
N SER A 420 16.53 13.48 10.51
CA SER A 420 16.92 13.05 9.16
C SER A 420 16.45 14.00 8.05
N SER A 421 15.54 14.93 8.37
CA SER A 421 14.95 15.90 7.44
C SER A 421 15.44 17.33 7.65
N HIS A 422 16.39 17.57 8.58
CA HIS A 422 16.87 18.91 8.93
C HIS A 422 17.33 19.74 7.70
N TRP A 423 17.90 19.06 6.69
CA TRP A 423 18.37 19.67 5.44
C TRP A 423 17.25 20.24 4.56
N TRP A 424 15.97 19.90 4.78
CA TRP A 424 14.86 20.40 3.96
C TRP A 424 14.76 21.92 3.99
N SER A 425 15.03 22.52 5.15
CA SER A 425 15.00 23.97 5.39
C SER A 425 15.98 24.78 4.52
N VAL A 426 17.03 24.14 3.99
CA VAL A 426 18.04 24.78 3.11
C VAL A 426 17.89 24.40 1.63
N SER A 427 16.80 23.71 1.27
CA SER A 427 16.53 23.34 -0.12
C SER A 427 15.86 24.49 -0.90
N HIS A 428 16.07 24.55 -2.21
CA HIS A 428 15.43 25.54 -3.10
C HIS A 428 13.92 25.32 -3.28
N CYS A 429 13.41 24.16 -2.87
CA CYS A 429 12.03 23.74 -3.10
C CYS A 429 11.21 23.68 -1.81
N TRP A 430 11.78 24.15 -0.69
CA TRP A 430 11.04 24.30 0.55
C TRP A 430 10.28 25.64 0.54
N PRO A 431 8.97 25.64 0.84
CA PRO A 431 8.18 26.85 0.91
C PRO A 431 8.66 27.85 1.96
#